data_AF-A0A6B2MAN0-F1
#
_entry.id   AF-A0A6B2MAN0-F1
#
_cell.length_a   1.000
_cell.length_b   1.000
_cell.length_c   1.000
_cell.angle_alpha   90.00
_cell.angle_beta   90.00
_cell.angle_gamma   90.00
#
_symmetry.space_group_name_H-M   'P 1'
#
loop_
_entity.id
_entity.type
_entity.pdbx_description
1 polymer ?
#
loop_
_entity_poly.entity_id
_entity_poly.type
_entity_poly.pdbx_seq_one_letter_code
_entity_poly.pdbx_strand_id
1 'polypeptide(L)'
;MKKHHLVLLASVVSLTACSSASGPTYNAYELQSRNGIRTFQVDCHGILSTAKTCMKVAMRMCGNEPVRLVDTTTPYRDGADPHSIVFQCGAAPAPAAAAVAPAPAPVEKVSLTGDAYFATDSAALTPAATAALDKLLNQQGDRHFARVEVDGYTDATGSDAHNQALSKRRADAVAGYLREHGLKADSFAANGHGEANPAASNDTVEGRARNRRVEISLQK
;
A
#
# COMPACT_ATOMS: atom_id res chain seq x y z
N MET A 1 12.74 -48.61 59.25
CA MET A 1 11.51 -47.98 59.79
C MET A 1 11.03 -46.96 58.77
N LYS A 2 9.73 -47.03 58.41
CA LYS A 2 9.06 -46.24 57.36
C LYS A 2 9.21 -44.72 57.56
N LYS A 3 9.26 -43.96 56.46
CA LYS A 3 8.33 -42.85 56.16
C LYS A 3 8.56 -42.31 54.74
N HIS A 4 7.55 -42.48 53.89
CA HIS A 4 7.44 -41.81 52.58
C HIS A 4 7.02 -40.36 52.82
N HIS A 5 7.69 -39.41 52.17
CA HIS A 5 7.18 -38.04 52.04
C HIS A 5 7.06 -37.67 50.56
N LEU A 6 5.80 -37.70 50.15
CA LEU A 6 5.14 -37.08 49.01
C LEU A 6 5.73 -35.69 48.67
N VAL A 7 6.29 -35.52 47.48
CA VAL A 7 6.64 -34.19 46.94
C VAL A 7 5.53 -33.79 45.96
N LEU A 8 4.71 -32.84 46.42
CA LEU A 8 3.62 -32.23 45.67
C LEU A 8 4.20 -31.31 44.57
N LEU A 9 3.81 -31.51 43.32
CA LEU A 9 4.01 -30.57 42.22
C LEU A 9 3.20 -29.29 42.48
N ALA A 10 3.87 -28.21 42.89
CA ALA A 10 3.26 -26.88 42.94
C ALA A 10 3.39 -26.22 41.56
N SER A 11 2.38 -26.40 40.72
CA SER A 11 2.18 -25.59 39.52
C SER A 11 1.92 -24.14 39.92
N VAL A 12 2.88 -23.25 39.69
CA VAL A 12 2.71 -21.81 39.83
C VAL A 12 1.79 -21.33 38.71
N VAL A 13 0.51 -21.22 38.99
CA VAL A 13 -0.45 -20.52 38.12
C VAL A 13 -0.23 -19.02 38.34
N SER A 14 0.45 -18.38 37.41
CA SER A 14 0.53 -16.92 37.34
C SER A 14 -0.85 -16.36 37.02
N LEU A 15 -1.60 -15.99 38.06
CA LEU A 15 -2.79 -15.15 37.91
C LEU A 15 -2.33 -13.79 37.38
N THR A 16 -2.53 -13.54 36.09
CA THR A 16 -2.48 -12.20 35.52
C THR A 16 -3.52 -11.35 36.22
N ALA A 17 -3.07 -10.47 37.11
CA ALA A 17 -3.92 -9.56 37.85
C ALA A 17 -4.60 -8.58 36.89
N CYS A 18 -5.90 -8.77 36.64
CA CYS A 18 -6.74 -7.72 36.07
C CYS A 18 -6.83 -6.59 37.09
N SER A 19 -6.07 -5.51 36.88
CA SER A 19 -6.18 -4.32 37.73
C SER A 19 -7.46 -3.58 37.33
N SER A 20 -8.56 -3.84 38.04
CA SER A 20 -9.80 -3.08 37.90
C SER A 20 -9.84 -1.94 38.92
N ALA A 21 -10.25 -0.75 38.49
CA ALA A 21 -10.48 0.38 39.36
C ALA A 21 -11.95 0.77 39.27
N SER A 22 -12.67 0.69 40.40
CA SER A 22 -14.09 1.01 40.49
C SER A 22 -14.32 2.17 41.45
N GLY A 23 -15.17 3.11 41.06
CA GLY A 23 -15.66 4.21 41.89
C GLY A 23 -17.20 4.24 41.91
N PRO A 24 -17.83 5.07 42.76
CA PRO A 24 -19.29 5.13 42.87
C PRO A 24 -20.01 5.53 41.56
N THR A 25 -19.26 6.01 40.55
CA THR A 25 -19.81 6.51 39.28
C THR A 25 -19.12 5.95 38.04
N TYR A 26 -18.18 4.99 38.17
CA TYR A 26 -17.54 4.37 37.01
C TYR A 26 -16.89 3.02 37.34
N ASN A 27 -16.74 2.19 36.32
CA ASN A 27 -15.90 1.00 36.32
C ASN A 27 -14.87 1.11 35.21
N ALA A 28 -13.62 0.69 35.46
CA ALA A 28 -12.61 0.61 34.42
C ALA A 28 -11.85 -0.72 34.45
N TYR A 29 -11.56 -1.20 33.25
CA TYR A 29 -10.94 -2.49 33.01
C TYR A 29 -9.81 -2.32 32.00
N GLU A 30 -8.69 -3.02 32.22
CA GLU A 30 -7.63 -3.16 31.23
C GLU A 30 -7.98 -4.30 30.26
N LEU A 31 -8.05 -4.00 28.97
CA LEU A 31 -8.28 -4.97 27.91
C LEU A 31 -6.95 -5.66 27.53
N GLN A 32 -7.01 -6.95 27.21
CA GLN A 32 -5.84 -7.70 26.76
C GLN A 32 -5.28 -7.10 25.46
N SER A 33 -4.05 -6.59 25.50
CA SER A 33 -3.43 -6.00 24.32
C SER A 33 -2.93 -7.06 23.34
N ARG A 34 -3.30 -6.98 22.07
CA ARG A 34 -2.71 -7.80 21.00
C ARG A 34 -1.34 -7.32 20.54
N ASN A 35 -0.99 -6.06 20.79
CA ASN A 35 0.19 -5.38 20.21
C ASN A 35 1.13 -4.79 21.29
N GLY A 36 1.00 -5.20 22.55
CA GLY A 36 1.78 -4.64 23.67
C GLY A 36 1.36 -3.24 24.14
N ILE A 37 0.32 -2.65 23.56
CA ILE A 37 -0.25 -1.34 23.93
C ILE A 37 -1.37 -1.51 24.97
N ARG A 38 -1.18 -1.00 26.19
CA ARG A 38 -2.17 -1.06 27.27
C ARG A 38 -3.44 -0.29 26.88
N THR A 39 -4.54 -1.02 26.72
CA THR A 39 -5.83 -0.47 26.30
C THR A 39 -6.81 -0.62 27.45
N PHE A 40 -7.60 0.41 27.71
CA PHE A 40 -8.56 0.46 28.81
C PHE A 40 -9.97 0.69 28.28
N GLN A 41 -10.94 0.08 28.94
CA GLN A 41 -12.35 0.42 28.79
C GLN A 41 -12.84 1.05 30.09
N VAL A 42 -13.58 2.15 30.00
CA VAL A 42 -14.27 2.74 31.15
C VAL A 42 -15.75 2.88 30.86
N ASP A 43 -16.56 2.38 31.80
CA ASP A 43 -18.01 2.49 31.81
C ASP A 43 -18.42 3.46 32.93
N CYS A 44 -19.17 4.50 32.60
CA CYS A 44 -19.56 5.57 33.53
C CYS A 44 -21.05 5.53 33.85
N HIS A 45 -21.39 5.41 35.12
CA HIS A 45 -22.77 5.27 35.58
C HIS A 45 -23.25 6.53 36.33
N GLY A 46 -24.54 6.88 36.20
CA GLY A 46 -25.18 7.99 36.92
C GLY A 46 -26.17 8.84 36.10
N ILE A 47 -26.86 9.76 36.78
CA ILE A 47 -27.87 10.66 36.18
C ILE A 47 -27.23 11.76 35.29
N LEU A 48 -25.92 12.00 35.44
CA LEU A 48 -25.16 13.04 34.71
C LEU A 48 -24.00 12.45 33.88
N SER A 49 -23.91 11.13 33.73
CA SER A 49 -22.83 10.51 32.96
C SER A 49 -23.04 10.81 31.48
N THR A 50 -22.08 11.49 30.88
CA THR A 50 -22.00 11.74 29.43
C THR A 50 -20.61 11.29 28.96
N ALA A 51 -20.37 11.22 27.66
CA ALA A 51 -19.05 10.90 27.11
C ALA A 51 -17.93 11.80 27.70
N LYS A 52 -18.26 13.05 28.08
CA LYS A 52 -17.35 13.99 28.76
C LYS A 52 -16.94 13.53 30.17
N THR A 53 -17.86 12.88 30.90
CA THR A 53 -17.55 12.32 32.23
C THR A 53 -16.58 11.16 32.09
N CYS A 54 -16.80 10.28 31.10
CA CYS A 54 -15.87 9.19 30.80
C CYS A 54 -14.50 9.70 30.35
N MET A 55 -14.47 10.75 29.52
CA MET A 55 -13.23 11.38 29.12
C MET A 55 -12.43 11.92 30.32
N LYS A 56 -13.09 12.53 31.32
CA LYS A 56 -12.41 12.98 32.55
C LYS A 56 -11.82 11.83 33.36
N VAL A 57 -12.50 10.68 33.39
CA VAL A 57 -11.96 9.48 34.07
C VAL A 57 -10.73 8.97 33.32
N ALA A 58 -10.79 8.88 31.99
CA ALA A 58 -9.65 8.49 31.17
C ALA A 58 -8.45 9.44 31.36
N MET A 59 -8.67 10.76 31.41
CA MET A 59 -7.61 11.74 31.69
C MET A 59 -6.98 11.54 33.07
N ARG A 60 -7.77 11.20 34.10
CA ARG A 60 -7.24 10.88 35.43
C ARG A 60 -6.41 9.59 35.43
N MET A 61 -6.83 8.59 34.65
CA MET A 61 -6.11 7.32 34.54
C MET A 61 -4.79 7.45 33.80
N CYS A 62 -4.73 8.32 32.80
CA CYS A 62 -3.49 8.59 32.04
C CYS A 62 -2.57 9.61 32.69
N GLY A 63 -3.00 10.30 33.75
CA GLY A 63 -2.19 11.31 34.44
C GLY A 63 -1.78 12.45 33.50
N ASN A 64 -0.47 12.58 33.25
CA ASN A 64 0.09 13.58 32.34
C ASN A 64 0.20 13.09 30.89
N GLU A 65 -0.10 11.82 30.61
CA GLU A 65 -0.08 11.29 29.26
C GLU A 65 -1.37 11.66 28.50
N PRO A 66 -1.29 11.91 27.19
CA PRO A 66 -2.48 12.17 26.39
C PRO A 66 -3.37 10.93 26.32
N VAL A 67 -4.69 11.15 26.38
CA VAL A 67 -5.71 10.10 26.20
C VAL A 67 -6.02 9.96 24.71
N ARG A 68 -5.92 8.74 24.18
CA ARG A 68 -6.31 8.40 22.81
C ARG A 68 -7.51 7.46 22.82
N LEU A 69 -8.64 7.87 22.25
CA LEU A 69 -9.75 6.96 22.02
C LEU A 69 -9.35 5.91 20.98
N VAL A 70 -9.58 4.64 21.29
CA VAL A 70 -9.32 3.53 20.39
C VAL A 70 -10.64 3.00 19.89
N ASP A 71 -10.96 3.34 18.66
CA ASP A 71 -12.08 2.77 17.95
C ASP A 71 -11.62 1.44 17.35
N THR A 72 -11.74 0.33 18.08
CA THR A 72 -11.55 -1.00 17.48
C THR A 72 -12.78 -1.38 16.67
N THR A 73 -13.00 -0.59 15.61
CA THR A 73 -13.69 -0.88 14.35
C THR A 73 -15.06 -1.56 14.43
N THR A 74 -16.12 -0.76 14.30
CA THR A 74 -17.18 -1.05 13.31
C THR A 74 -17.79 0.26 12.79
N PRO A 75 -17.78 0.54 11.48
CA PRO A 75 -18.77 1.44 10.91
C PRO A 75 -20.13 0.75 11.09
N TYR A 76 -21.15 1.50 11.50
CA TYR A 76 -22.53 1.02 11.70
C TYR A 76 -22.85 0.39 13.08
N ARG A 77 -23.17 1.24 14.06
CA ARG A 77 -24.45 1.17 14.80
C ARG A 77 -24.84 2.56 15.28
N ASP A 78 -26.00 3.03 14.85
CA ASP A 78 -26.78 4.02 15.59
C ASP A 78 -26.93 3.52 17.03
N GLY A 79 -26.26 4.15 17.98
CA GLY A 79 -26.26 3.73 19.40
C GLY A 79 -24.89 3.39 20.00
N ALA A 80 -23.84 4.17 19.69
CA ALA A 80 -22.67 4.20 20.57
C ALA A 80 -23.13 4.59 21.98
N ASP A 81 -22.98 3.69 22.95
CA ASP A 81 -23.33 3.96 24.33
C ASP A 81 -22.48 5.15 24.83
N PRO A 82 -23.06 6.33 25.09
CA PRO A 82 -22.30 7.49 25.53
C PRO A 82 -21.68 7.31 26.92
N HIS A 83 -21.99 6.19 27.59
CA HIS A 83 -21.50 5.79 28.90
C HIS A 83 -20.31 4.83 28.84
N SER A 84 -19.82 4.41 27.67
CA SER A 84 -18.63 3.57 27.55
C SER A 84 -17.62 4.12 26.55
N ILE A 85 -16.34 4.19 26.93
CA ILE A 85 -15.25 4.55 26.01
C ILE A 85 -14.07 3.58 26.16
N VAL A 86 -13.42 3.29 25.03
CA VAL A 86 -12.17 2.54 24.98
C VAL A 86 -11.03 3.50 24.63
N PHE A 87 -9.96 3.47 25.40
CA PHE A 87 -8.84 4.41 25.26
C PHE A 87 -7.47 3.79 25.56
N GLN A 88 -6.43 4.49 25.14
CA GLN A 88 -5.02 4.21 25.45
C GLN A 88 -4.40 5.47 26.06
N CYS A 89 -3.52 5.27 27.03
CA CYS A 89 -2.66 6.34 27.55
C CYS A 89 -1.36 6.39 26.73
N GLY A 90 -0.91 7.60 26.42
CA GLY A 90 0.30 7.84 25.67
C GLY A 90 0.03 8.37 24.27
N ALA A 91 1.07 8.96 23.68
CA ALA A 91 1.01 9.40 22.30
C ALA A 91 0.63 8.22 21.41
N ALA A 92 -0.15 8.47 20.34
CA ALA A 92 -0.38 7.44 19.33
C ALA A 92 0.99 6.82 18.99
N PRO A 93 1.12 5.48 18.99
CA PRO A 93 2.36 4.88 18.54
C PRO A 93 2.67 5.52 17.19
N ALA A 94 3.82 6.17 17.07
CA ALA A 94 4.28 6.70 15.79
C ALA A 94 4.00 5.59 14.78
N PRO A 95 3.25 5.87 13.69
CA PRO A 95 2.80 4.83 12.78
C PRO A 95 4.01 3.97 12.51
N ALA A 96 3.97 2.72 13.01
CA ALA A 96 5.13 1.82 12.98
C ALA A 96 5.65 1.93 11.58
N ALA A 97 6.85 2.53 11.43
CA ALA A 97 7.36 3.10 10.19
C ALA A 97 6.83 2.26 9.06
N ALA A 98 5.85 2.80 8.31
CA ALA A 98 5.14 2.09 7.26
C ALA A 98 6.19 1.26 6.56
N ALA A 99 6.13 -0.06 6.74
CA ALA A 99 7.23 -1.00 6.50
C ALA A 99 8.01 -0.43 5.34
N VAL A 100 9.21 0.11 5.60
CA VAL A 100 9.95 0.95 4.64
C VAL A 100 9.80 0.23 3.32
N ALA A 101 8.95 0.76 2.43
CA ALA A 101 8.78 0.17 1.13
C ALA A 101 10.22 0.10 0.63
N PRO A 102 10.72 -1.09 0.24
CA PRO A 102 12.11 -1.21 -0.17
C PRO A 102 12.36 -0.06 -1.12
N ALA A 103 13.38 0.76 -0.82
CA ALA A 103 13.72 1.93 -1.61
C ALA A 103 13.58 1.55 -3.09
N PRO A 104 12.84 2.33 -3.92
CA PRO A 104 12.46 1.88 -5.26
C PRO A 104 13.70 1.34 -5.93
N ALA A 105 13.68 0.03 -6.26
CA ALA A 105 14.79 -0.62 -6.92
C ALA A 105 15.21 0.27 -8.09
N PRO A 106 16.52 0.46 -8.38
CA PRO A 106 16.94 1.32 -9.46
C PRO A 106 16.24 0.94 -10.76
N VAL A 107 15.27 1.76 -11.19
CA VAL A 107 14.49 1.53 -12.42
C VAL A 107 15.21 2.22 -13.56
N GLU A 108 15.70 1.44 -14.51
CA GLU A 108 16.27 1.95 -15.75
C GLU A 108 15.11 2.19 -16.73
N LYS A 109 14.88 3.45 -17.12
CA LYS A 109 13.79 3.84 -18.04
C LYS A 109 14.33 4.12 -19.42
N VAL A 110 13.74 3.50 -20.44
CA VAL A 110 14.00 3.76 -21.85
C VAL A 110 12.70 4.18 -22.52
N SER A 111 12.70 5.29 -23.26
CA SER A 111 11.53 5.76 -24.00
C SER A 111 11.74 5.63 -25.50
N LEU A 112 10.78 5.00 -26.18
CA LEU A 112 10.68 4.93 -27.63
C LEU A 112 9.58 5.90 -28.06
N THR A 113 9.97 7.02 -28.66
CA THR A 113 9.05 8.12 -29.00
C THR A 113 8.91 8.28 -30.52
N GLY A 114 7.67 8.41 -31.00
CA GLY A 114 7.36 8.93 -32.32
C GLY A 114 6.99 7.92 -33.40
N ASP A 115 6.56 8.46 -34.54
CA ASP A 115 6.10 7.74 -35.74
C ASP A 115 7.17 6.88 -36.40
N ALA A 116 8.43 7.14 -36.06
CA ALA A 116 9.53 6.32 -36.53
C ALA A 116 9.38 4.86 -36.07
N TYR A 117 8.68 4.62 -34.95
CA TYR A 117 8.61 3.30 -34.32
C TYR A 117 7.30 2.54 -34.56
N PHE A 118 6.22 3.26 -34.85
CA PHE A 118 4.93 2.68 -35.21
C PHE A 118 4.28 3.52 -36.31
N ALA A 119 3.73 2.84 -37.32
CA ALA A 119 2.89 3.52 -38.30
C ALA A 119 1.58 4.04 -37.66
N THR A 120 0.96 5.03 -38.31
CA THR A 120 -0.34 5.57 -37.91
C THR A 120 -1.36 4.45 -37.72
N ASP A 121 -2.07 4.49 -36.59
CA ASP A 121 -3.07 3.49 -36.20
C ASP A 121 -2.58 2.03 -36.15
N SER A 122 -1.27 1.82 -36.11
CA SER A 122 -0.66 0.49 -36.11
C SER A 122 0.09 0.20 -34.82
N ALA A 123 0.13 -1.09 -34.47
CA ALA A 123 0.98 -1.66 -33.43
C ALA A 123 2.17 -2.45 -34.00
N ALA A 124 2.33 -2.47 -35.32
CA ALA A 124 3.47 -3.12 -35.96
C ALA A 124 4.74 -2.33 -35.71
N LEU A 125 5.77 -3.02 -35.23
CA LEU A 125 7.12 -2.47 -35.05
C LEU A 125 7.73 -2.20 -36.43
N THR A 126 8.20 -0.97 -36.63
CA THR A 126 8.96 -0.62 -37.84
C THR A 126 10.39 -1.16 -37.76
N PRO A 127 11.15 -1.20 -38.87
CA PRO A 127 12.57 -1.54 -38.83
C PRO A 127 13.41 -0.62 -37.93
N ALA A 128 13.02 0.65 -37.79
CA ALA A 128 13.67 1.57 -36.86
C ALA A 128 13.37 1.21 -35.40
N ALA A 129 12.16 0.70 -35.09
CA ALA A 129 11.80 0.23 -33.76
C ALA A 129 12.59 -1.01 -33.37
N THR A 130 12.65 -1.99 -34.26
CA THR A 130 13.43 -3.21 -34.01
C THR A 130 14.91 -2.88 -33.81
N ALA A 131 15.50 -2.01 -34.64
CA ALA A 131 16.89 -1.59 -34.46
C ALA A 131 17.15 -0.85 -33.12
N ALA A 132 16.21 -0.03 -32.65
CA ALA A 132 16.32 0.63 -31.35
C ALA A 132 16.19 -0.37 -30.19
N LEU A 133 15.28 -1.35 -30.31
CA LEU A 133 15.09 -2.42 -29.34
C LEU A 133 16.30 -3.36 -29.30
N ASP A 134 16.87 -3.73 -30.44
CA ASP A 134 18.11 -4.50 -30.54
C ASP A 134 19.27 -3.78 -29.86
N LYS A 135 19.39 -2.47 -30.05
CA LYS A 135 20.39 -1.67 -29.35
C LYS A 135 20.20 -1.72 -27.84
N LEU A 136 18.96 -1.61 -27.36
CA LEU A 136 18.64 -1.75 -25.94
C LEU A 136 19.04 -3.14 -25.44
N LEU A 137 18.67 -4.21 -26.14
CA LEU A 137 19.02 -5.59 -25.77
C LEU A 137 20.55 -5.77 -25.66
N ASN A 138 21.29 -5.26 -26.65
CA ASN A 138 22.75 -5.28 -26.64
C ASN A 138 23.36 -4.50 -25.46
N GLN A 139 22.75 -3.38 -25.07
CA GLN A 139 23.19 -2.59 -23.91
C GLN A 139 22.93 -3.31 -22.57
N GLN A 140 21.85 -4.10 -22.49
CA GLN A 140 21.54 -4.87 -21.29
C GLN A 140 22.35 -6.17 -21.19
N GLY A 141 22.76 -6.75 -22.32
CA GLY A 141 23.52 -7.99 -22.37
C GLY A 141 22.79 -9.14 -21.66
N ASP A 142 23.51 -9.88 -20.81
CA ASP A 142 22.98 -11.05 -20.08
C ASP A 142 22.32 -10.73 -18.73
N ARG A 143 22.06 -9.45 -18.44
CA ARG A 143 21.44 -9.01 -17.18
C ARG A 143 20.05 -9.66 -17.00
N HIS A 144 19.77 -10.08 -15.77
CA HIS A 144 18.45 -10.54 -15.35
C HIS A 144 17.72 -9.42 -14.61
N PHE A 145 16.43 -9.25 -14.90
CA PHE A 145 15.57 -8.22 -14.30
C PHE A 145 14.45 -8.86 -13.49
N ALA A 146 14.07 -8.30 -12.35
CA ALA A 146 12.88 -8.73 -11.62
C ALA A 146 11.59 -8.47 -12.42
N ARG A 147 11.52 -7.33 -13.11
CA ARG A 147 10.32 -6.92 -13.84
C ARG A 147 10.64 -6.00 -14.99
N VAL A 148 9.99 -6.25 -16.12
CA VAL A 148 9.99 -5.37 -17.29
C VAL A 148 8.57 -4.84 -17.46
N GLU A 149 8.39 -3.54 -17.34
CA GLU A 149 7.11 -2.87 -17.59
C GLU A 149 7.19 -2.10 -18.90
N VAL A 150 6.16 -2.23 -19.72
CA VAL A 150 6.04 -1.54 -20.99
C VAL A 150 4.72 -0.78 -21.00
N ASP A 151 4.80 0.54 -21.08
CA ASP A 151 3.66 1.44 -21.00
C ASP A 151 3.48 2.15 -22.34
N GLY A 152 2.36 1.87 -23.02
CA GLY A 152 2.02 2.46 -24.31
C GLY A 152 1.13 3.70 -24.15
N TYR A 153 1.36 4.68 -25.02
CA TYR A 153 0.59 5.92 -25.08
C TYR A 153 0.25 6.30 -26.53
N THR A 154 -0.85 7.03 -26.70
CA THR A 154 -1.27 7.63 -27.98
C THR A 154 -1.30 9.15 -27.86
N ASP A 155 -1.52 9.82 -29.00
CA ASP A 155 -2.01 11.20 -28.96
C ASP A 155 -3.53 11.22 -28.71
N ALA A 156 -4.10 12.43 -28.63
CA ALA A 156 -5.53 12.64 -28.38
C ALA A 156 -6.42 12.54 -29.63
N THR A 157 -5.92 11.95 -30.72
CA THR A 157 -6.72 11.77 -31.95
C THR A 157 -7.48 10.46 -31.87
N GLY A 158 -8.80 10.49 -32.06
CA GLY A 158 -9.65 9.30 -32.02
C GLY A 158 -10.50 9.24 -30.76
N SER A 159 -11.06 8.06 -30.45
CA SER A 159 -11.83 7.85 -29.23
C SER A 159 -10.97 7.23 -28.13
N ASP A 160 -11.28 7.54 -26.88
CA ASP A 160 -10.57 7.01 -25.70
C ASP A 160 -10.47 5.48 -25.73
N ALA A 161 -11.56 4.79 -26.07
CA ALA A 161 -11.60 3.33 -26.14
C ALA A 161 -10.65 2.78 -27.23
N HIS A 162 -10.59 3.45 -28.37
CA HIS A 162 -9.67 3.09 -29.45
C HIS A 162 -8.22 3.32 -29.04
N ASN A 163 -7.93 4.48 -28.46
CA ASN A 163 -6.61 4.88 -27.99
C ASN A 163 -6.11 3.93 -26.89
N GLN A 164 -6.98 3.54 -25.97
CA GLN A 164 -6.70 2.55 -24.93
C GLN A 164 -6.32 1.18 -25.52
N ALA A 165 -7.07 0.71 -26.52
CA ALA A 165 -6.76 -0.55 -27.19
C ALA A 165 -5.46 -0.47 -28.01
N LEU A 166 -5.25 0.62 -28.75
CA LEU A 166 -4.07 0.82 -29.59
C LEU A 166 -2.78 0.90 -28.77
N SER A 167 -2.78 1.71 -27.70
CA SER A 167 -1.65 1.81 -26.77
C SER A 167 -1.29 0.46 -26.15
N LYS A 168 -2.30 -0.32 -25.72
CA LYS A 168 -2.08 -1.67 -25.17
C LYS A 168 -1.44 -2.61 -26.19
N ARG A 169 -1.94 -2.63 -27.44
CA ARG A 169 -1.35 -3.46 -28.51
C ARG A 169 0.11 -3.08 -28.81
N ARG A 170 0.44 -1.78 -28.80
CA ARG A 170 1.83 -1.30 -28.98
C ARG A 170 2.74 -1.75 -27.84
N ALA A 171 2.27 -1.64 -26.60
CA ALA A 171 3.00 -2.13 -25.44
C ALA A 171 3.23 -3.65 -25.51
N ASP A 172 2.20 -4.41 -25.91
CA ASP A 172 2.29 -5.86 -26.10
C ASP A 172 3.30 -6.24 -27.17
N ALA A 173 3.33 -5.53 -28.30
CA ALA A 173 4.29 -5.78 -29.39
C ALA A 173 5.75 -5.59 -28.91
N VAL A 174 6.01 -4.51 -28.17
CA VAL A 174 7.36 -4.25 -27.61
C VAL A 174 7.73 -5.27 -26.55
N ALA A 175 6.82 -5.59 -25.61
CA ALA A 175 7.09 -6.58 -24.58
C ALA A 175 7.32 -7.99 -25.17
N GLY A 176 6.53 -8.36 -26.18
CA GLY A 176 6.71 -9.60 -26.93
C GLY A 176 8.07 -9.66 -27.62
N TYR A 177 8.43 -8.58 -28.34
CA TYR A 177 9.72 -8.49 -29.02
C TYR A 177 10.90 -8.66 -28.06
N LEU A 178 10.91 -7.92 -26.95
CA LEU A 178 11.97 -8.00 -25.94
C LEU A 178 12.11 -9.42 -25.36
N ARG A 179 10.99 -10.08 -25.07
CA ARG A 179 10.96 -11.44 -24.55
C ARG A 179 11.48 -12.46 -25.56
N GLU A 180 11.04 -12.36 -26.82
CA GLU A 180 11.42 -13.28 -27.90
C GLU A 180 12.89 -13.15 -28.27
N HIS A 181 13.47 -11.96 -28.13
CA HIS A 181 14.88 -11.68 -28.45
C HIS A 181 15.81 -11.80 -27.24
N GLY A 182 15.35 -12.44 -26.16
CA GLY A 182 16.21 -12.94 -25.09
C GLY A 182 16.41 -12.02 -23.89
N LEU A 183 15.61 -10.97 -23.71
CA LEU A 183 15.62 -10.20 -22.47
C LEU A 183 15.17 -11.10 -21.31
N LYS A 184 16.02 -11.27 -20.30
CA LYS A 184 15.76 -12.15 -19.16
C LYS A 184 15.07 -11.36 -18.04
N ALA A 185 13.84 -11.73 -17.71
CA ALA A 185 13.14 -11.16 -16.57
C ALA A 185 12.18 -12.15 -15.90
N ASP A 186 11.95 -12.00 -14.59
CA ASP A 186 10.97 -12.83 -13.87
C ASP A 186 9.53 -12.55 -14.32
N SER A 187 9.26 -11.30 -14.71
CA SER A 187 7.94 -10.89 -15.16
C SER A 187 7.99 -9.80 -16.23
N PHE A 188 7.01 -9.85 -17.12
CA PHE A 188 6.76 -8.83 -18.14
C PHE A 188 5.34 -8.31 -17.96
N ALA A 189 5.18 -6.99 -17.90
CA ALA A 189 3.90 -6.31 -17.87
C ALA A 189 3.80 -5.35 -19.05
N ALA A 190 2.64 -5.32 -19.70
CA ALA A 190 2.37 -4.43 -20.82
C ALA A 190 1.03 -3.73 -20.57
N ASN A 191 1.05 -2.41 -20.45
CA ASN A 191 -0.11 -1.59 -20.15
C ASN A 191 -0.37 -0.59 -21.28
N GLY A 192 -1.63 -0.36 -21.59
CA GLY A 192 -2.06 0.75 -22.42
C GLY A 192 -2.62 1.85 -21.55
N HIS A 193 -2.29 3.11 -21.86
CA HIS A 193 -2.81 4.28 -21.15
C HIS A 193 -3.64 5.19 -22.07
N GLY A 194 -3.82 4.82 -23.34
CA GLY A 194 -4.44 5.67 -24.34
C GLY A 194 -3.73 7.03 -24.42
N GLU A 195 -4.53 8.09 -24.41
CA GLU A 195 -4.06 9.49 -24.45
C GLU A 195 -3.76 10.09 -23.07
N ALA A 196 -3.91 9.30 -22.00
CA ALA A 196 -3.63 9.78 -20.65
C ALA A 196 -2.13 10.10 -20.48
N ASN A 197 -1.82 11.02 -19.57
CA ASN A 197 -0.44 11.43 -19.25
C ASN A 197 0.36 11.86 -20.50
N PRO A 198 -0.09 12.91 -21.22
CA PRO A 198 0.62 13.41 -22.39
C PRO A 198 1.99 13.98 -22.00
N ALA A 199 3.01 13.65 -22.79
CA ALA A 199 4.37 14.16 -22.63
C ALA A 199 4.55 15.58 -23.24
N ALA A 200 3.63 15.99 -24.12
CA ALA A 200 3.59 17.30 -24.76
C ALA A 200 2.14 17.70 -25.10
N SER A 201 1.92 18.96 -25.50
CA SER A 201 0.59 19.42 -25.94
C SER A 201 0.08 18.59 -27.14
N ASN A 202 -1.20 18.22 -27.13
CA ASN A 202 -1.86 17.57 -28.27
C ASN A 202 -2.31 18.57 -29.35
N ASP A 203 -2.17 19.87 -29.12
CA ASP A 203 -2.61 20.92 -30.04
C ASP A 203 -1.66 21.06 -31.24
N THR A 204 -0.37 20.73 -31.04
CA THR A 204 0.66 20.80 -32.08
C THR A 204 0.95 19.44 -32.70
N VAL A 205 1.34 19.42 -33.98
CA VAL A 205 1.73 18.19 -34.69
C VAL A 205 2.93 17.54 -34.00
N GLU A 206 3.89 18.36 -33.58
CA GLU A 206 5.11 17.94 -32.90
C GLU A 206 4.81 17.35 -31.53
N GLY A 207 3.85 17.94 -30.79
CA GLY A 207 3.48 17.46 -29.48
C GLY A 207 2.70 16.14 -29.55
N ARG A 208 1.78 15.99 -30.51
CA ARG A 208 1.14 14.69 -30.79
C ARG A 208 2.17 13.61 -31.14
N ALA A 209 3.18 13.94 -31.95
CA ALA A 209 4.26 13.00 -32.27
C ALA A 209 5.05 12.54 -31.04
N ARG A 210 5.23 13.41 -30.03
CA ARG A 210 5.87 13.04 -28.76
C ARG A 210 4.96 12.19 -27.86
N ASN A 211 3.64 12.36 -27.95
CA ASN A 211 2.68 11.60 -27.16
C ASN A 211 2.51 10.16 -27.65
N ARG A 212 2.68 9.92 -28.96
CA ARG A 212 2.77 8.58 -29.55
C ARG A 212 4.08 7.91 -29.15
N ARG A 213 4.12 7.32 -27.96
CA ARG A 213 5.33 6.75 -27.36
C ARG A 213 5.05 5.42 -26.65
N VAL A 214 6.13 4.68 -26.43
CA VAL A 214 6.16 3.52 -25.55
C VAL A 214 7.32 3.70 -24.58
N GLU A 215 7.04 3.60 -23.28
CA GLU A 215 8.04 3.64 -22.22
C GLU A 215 8.34 2.23 -21.73
N ILE A 216 9.61 1.92 -21.51
CA ILE A 216 10.11 0.64 -21.03
C ILE A 216 10.80 0.90 -19.70
N SER A 217 10.36 0.25 -18.63
CA SER A 217 10.96 0.31 -17.31
C SER A 217 11.55 -1.04 -16.95
N LEU A 218 12.85 -1.08 -16.72
CA LEU A 218 13.59 -2.29 -16.33
C LEU A 218 13.90 -2.21 -14.83
N GLN A 219 13.31 -3.10 -14.05
CA GLN A 219 13.49 -3.20 -12.59
C GLN A 219 14.44 -4.36 -12.28
N LYS A 220 15.50 -4.09 -11.52
CA LYS A 220 16.48 -5.10 -11.09
C LYS A 220 15.96 -5.94 -9.94
#